data_AF-A0A5K0ZZV3-F1
#
_entry.id   AF-A0A5K0ZZV3-F1
#
_cell.length_a   1.000
_cell.length_b   1.000
_cell.length_c   1.000
_cell.angle_alpha   90.00
_cell.angle_beta   90.00
_cell.angle_gamma   90.00
#
_symmetry.space_group_name_H-M   'P 1'
#
loop_
_entity.id
_entity.type
_entity.pdbx_description
1 polymer ?
#
loop_
_entity_poly.entity_id
_entity_poly.type
_entity_poly.pdbx_seq_one_letter_code
_entity_poly.pdbx_strand_id
1 'polypeptide(L)' 'VNWKKMEQGESLNFLALTGPLPDVDQWAQAVPEKLSSNVRQWKPCSSL' A
#
# COMPACT_ATOMS: atom_id res chain seq x y z
N VAL A 1 -2.69 0.78 4.84
CA VAL A 1 -3.58 -0.11 4.07
C VAL A 1 -4.67 0.76 3.45
N ASN A 2 -4.68 0.92 2.12
CA ASN A 2 -5.47 1.92 1.41
C ASN A 2 -6.84 1.35 1.04
N TRP A 3 -7.84 1.54 1.90
CA TRP A 3 -9.20 1.08 1.65
C TRP A 3 -10.11 2.25 1.26
N LYS A 4 -10.81 2.13 0.13
CA LYS A 4 -11.88 3.07 -0.26
C LYS A 4 -13.23 2.41 -0.03
N LYS A 5 -14.08 3.06 0.76
CA LYS A 5 -15.46 2.61 1.00
C LYS A 5 -16.27 2.76 -0.30
N MET A 6 -16.96 1.70 -0.70
CA MET A 6 -17.90 1.76 -1.83
C MET A 6 -19.19 2.45 -1.37
N GLU A 7 -19.57 3.54 -2.03
CA GLU A 7 -20.85 4.19 -1.79
C GLU A 7 -21.95 3.48 -2.56
N GLN A 8 -22.56 2.47 -1.94
CA GLN A 8 -23.97 2.11 -2.12
C GLN A 8 -24.39 1.04 -1.11
N GLY A 9 -25.34 1.38 -0.24
CA GLY A 9 -26.24 0.49 0.51
C GLY A 9 -25.58 -0.54 1.43
N GLU A 10 -25.53 -0.25 2.73
CA GLU A 10 -25.35 -1.18 3.88
C GLU A 10 -24.23 -2.25 3.82
N SER A 11 -23.39 -2.21 2.79
CA SER A 11 -22.30 -3.14 2.55
C SER A 11 -20.99 -2.54 3.09
N LEU A 12 -20.33 -3.26 4.00
CA LEU A 12 -18.99 -2.94 4.50
C LEU A 12 -17.88 -3.40 3.53
N ASN A 13 -18.21 -3.73 2.28
CA ASN A 13 -17.23 -4.21 1.33
C ASN A 13 -16.26 -3.07 0.96
N PHE A 14 -15.01 -3.23 1.40
CA PHE A 14 -13.92 -2.36 0.98
C PHE A 14 -13.30 -2.92 -0.29
N LEU A 15 -13.22 -2.10 -1.34
CA LEU A 15 -12.47 -2.50 -2.53
C LEU A 15 -10.99 -2.47 -2.17
N ALA A 16 -10.34 -3.63 -2.22
CA ALA A 16 -8.89 -3.67 -2.26
C ALA A 16 -8.47 -2.98 -3.56
N LEU A 17 -7.70 -1.90 -3.45
CA LEU A 17 -7.09 -1.26 -4.63
C LEU A 17 -5.98 -2.20 -5.12
N THR A 18 -6.36 -3.21 -5.93
CA THR A 18 -5.45 -4.18 -6.56
C THR A 18 -4.74 -3.54 -7.75
N GLY A 19 -4.10 -2.40 -7.53
CA GLY A 19 -3.20 -1.77 -8.48
C GLY A 19 -1.84 -2.45 -8.51
N PRO A 20 -0.97 -2.11 -9.47
CA PRO A 20 0.43 -2.50 -9.41
C PRO A 20 1.04 -2.04 -8.08
N LEU A 21 2.02 -2.79 -7.61
CA LEU A 21 2.77 -2.38 -6.42
C LEU A 21 3.40 -1.01 -6.67
N PRO A 22 3.37 -0.11 -5.67
CA PRO A 22 4.00 1.18 -5.80
C PRO A 22 5.52 1.02 -5.97
N ASP A 23 6.14 1.98 -6.66
CA ASP A 23 7.58 2.09 -6.72
C ASP A 23 8.13 2.36 -5.31
N VAL A 24 8.89 1.39 -4.80
CA VAL A 24 9.44 1.41 -3.45
C VAL A 24 10.46 2.54 -3.27
N ASP A 25 11.23 2.86 -4.31
CA ASP A 25 12.22 3.94 -4.25
C ASP A 25 11.54 5.31 -4.24
N GLN A 26 10.47 5.48 -5.03
CA GLN A 26 9.66 6.69 -4.99
C GLN A 26 9.03 6.89 -3.60
N TRP A 27 8.53 5.84 -2.97
CA TRP A 27 7.99 5.90 -1.61
C TRP A 27 9.06 6.21 -0.57
N ALA A 28 10.26 5.63 -0.71
CA ALA A 28 11.37 5.87 0.21
C ALA A 28 11.85 7.34 0.18
N GLN A 29 11.68 8.04 -0.94
CA GLN A 29 11.96 9.48 -1.06
C GLN A 29 10.86 10.36 -0.45
N ALA A 30 9.62 9.85 -0.35
CA ALA A 30 8.49 10.61 0.18
C ALA A 30 8.39 10.60 1.71
N VAL A 31 9.23 9.83 2.40
CA VAL A 31 9.23 9.70 3.87
C VAL A 31 10.53 10.25 4.49
N PRO A 32 10.52 10.64 5.77
CA PRO A 32 11.73 11.04 6.48
C PRO A 32 12.82 9.96 6.43
N GLU A 33 14.09 10.38 6.45
CA GLU A 33 15.27 9.51 6.29
C GLU A 33 15.25 8.29 7.22
N LYS A 34 14.83 8.47 8.47
CA LYS A 34 14.73 7.41 9.48
C LYS A 34 13.81 6.25 9.06
N LEU A 35 12.86 6.49 8.16
CA LEU A 35 11.92 5.49 7.64
C LEU A 35 12.29 5.02 6.23
N SER A 36 13.06 5.81 5.48
CA SER A 36 13.44 5.52 4.09
C SER A 36 14.11 4.16 3.91
N SER A 37 15.05 3.82 4.81
CA SER A 37 15.78 2.55 4.79
C SER A 37 14.84 1.34 4.97
N ASN A 38 13.88 1.45 5.89
CA ASN A 38 12.90 0.40 6.16
C ASN A 38 11.94 0.21 4.97
N VAL A 39 11.53 1.31 4.32
CA VAL A 39 10.69 1.25 3.11
C VAL A 39 11.40 0.51 1.98
N ARG A 40 12.70 0.78 1.75
CA ARG A 40 13.49 0.07 0.71
C ARG A 40 13.65 -1.43 0.96
N GLN A 41 13.45 -1.89 2.19
CA GLN A 41 13.51 -3.31 2.54
C GLN A 41 12.16 -4.02 2.37
N TRP A 42 11.07 -3.29 2.08
CA TRP A 42 9.78 -3.90 1.85
C TRP A 42 9.81 -4.78 0.61
N LYS A 43 9.25 -5.98 0.75
CA LYS A 43 9.10 -6.95 -0.32
C LYS A 43 7.67 -7.46 -0.32
N PRO A 44 7.10 -7.77 -1.50
CA PRO A 44 5.81 -8.42 -1.57
C PRO A 44 5.85 -9.73 -0.79
N CYS A 45 4.78 -10.00 -0.05
CA CYS A 45 4.59 -11.33 0.52
C CYS A 45 4.35 -12.29 -0.65
N SER A 46 5.32 -13.16 -0.94
CA SER A 46 5.12 -14.26 -1.87
C SER A 46 4.18 -15.27 -1.21
N SER A 47 3.12 -15.67 -1.92
CA SER A 47 2.36 -16.86 -1.51
C SER A 47 3.32 -18.06 -1.55
N LEU A 48 3.42 -18.78 -0.44
CA LEU A 48 4.07 -20.09 -0.37
C LEU A 48 3.46 -21.06 -1.38
#